data_AF-A0A4Q7MQB3-F1
#
_entry.id   AF-A0A4Q7MQB3-F1
#
_cell.length_a   1.000
_cell.length_b   1.000
_cell.length_c   1.000
_cell.angle_alpha   90.00
_cell.angle_beta   90.00
_cell.angle_gamma   90.00
#
_symmetry.space_group_name_H-M   'P 1'
#
loop_
_entity.id
_entity.type
_entity.pdbx_description
1 polymer ?
#
loop_
_entity_poly.entity_id
_entity_poly.type
_entity_poly.pdbx_seq_one_letter_code
_entity_poly.pdbx_strand_id
1 'polypeptide(L)'
;MLQTTISHTARVATKIRTLRRNREYSQEYMALLLNISQNAYSRLENGKTPITIDRLYQIGTILQTNPATLLESEEAAAVQEWQRARY
;
A
#
# COMPACT_ATOMS: atom_id res chain seq x y z
N MET A 1 18.71 9.07 21.49
CA MET A 1 17.98 7.89 21.01
C MET A 1 17.75 8.06 19.52
N LEU A 2 18.39 7.26 18.68
CA LEU A 2 18.07 7.23 17.25
C LEU A 2 16.62 6.74 17.15
N GLN A 3 15.69 7.64 16.81
CA GLN A 3 14.35 7.21 16.44
C GLN A 3 14.51 6.33 15.21
N THR A 4 14.29 5.03 15.36
CA THR A 4 14.25 4.10 14.24
C THR A 4 13.11 4.55 13.34
N THR A 5 13.41 5.30 12.27
CA THR A 5 12.40 5.85 11.37
C THR A 5 11.63 4.70 10.74
N ILE A 6 10.38 4.50 11.12
CA ILE A 6 9.50 3.59 10.41
C ILE A 6 9.46 4.09 8.96
N SER A 7 9.96 3.28 8.03
CA SER A 7 9.95 3.62 6.61
C SER A 7 8.49 3.67 6.13
N HIS A 8 8.01 4.88 5.82
CA HIS A 8 6.65 5.12 5.34
C HIS A 8 6.37 4.30 4.06
N THR A 9 7.36 4.21 3.17
CA THR A 9 7.30 3.37 1.97
C THR A 9 7.09 1.89 2.32
N ALA A 10 7.81 1.36 3.31
CA ALA A 10 7.67 -0.03 3.71
C ALA A 10 6.28 -0.33 4.29
N ARG A 11 5.70 0.62 5.05
CA ARG A 11 4.32 0.52 5.56
C ARG A 11 3.30 0.45 4.42
N VAL A 12 3.37 1.39 3.47
CA VAL A 12 2.49 1.42 2.30
C VAL A 12 2.64 0.14 1.46
N ALA A 13 3.87 -0.29 1.21
CA ALA A 13 4.17 -1.49 0.44
C ALA A 13 3.60 -2.77 1.09
N THR A 14 3.66 -2.85 2.42
CA THR A 14 3.04 -3.96 3.19
C THR A 14 1.52 -3.96 3.03
N LYS A 15 0.87 -2.78 3.06
CA LYS A 15 -0.59 -2.66 2.87
C LYS A 15 -1.01 -3.08 1.45
N ILE A 16 -0.24 -2.67 0.44
CA ILE A 16 -0.42 -3.11 -0.96
C ILE A 16 -0.32 -4.64 -1.05
N ARG A 17 0.70 -5.25 -0.43
CA ARG A 17 0.89 -6.71 -0.40
C ARG A 17 -0.30 -7.44 0.22
N THR A 18 -0.82 -6.93 1.33
CA THR A 18 -1.98 -7.52 2.01
C THR A 18 -3.22 -7.46 1.13
N LEU A 19 -3.55 -6.29 0.58
CA LEU A 19 -4.71 -6.12 -0.31
C LEU A 19 -4.60 -6.97 -1.58
N ARG A 20 -3.41 -7.05 -2.18
CA ARG A 20 -3.16 -7.92 -3.34
C ARG A 20 -3.48 -9.38 -3.02
N ARG A 21 -2.99 -9.90 -1.90
CA ARG A 21 -3.20 -11.29 -1.49
C ARG A 21 -4.67 -11.58 -1.16
N ASN A 22 -5.39 -10.63 -0.56
CA ASN A 22 -6.81 -10.77 -0.29
C ASN A 22 -7.66 -10.88 -1.56
N ARG A 23 -7.14 -10.37 -2.69
CA ARG A 23 -7.74 -10.51 -4.02
C ARG A 23 -7.19 -11.69 -4.83
N GLU A 24 -6.30 -12.50 -4.23
CA GLU A 24 -5.64 -13.63 -4.88
C GLU A 24 -4.82 -13.25 -6.12
N TYR A 25 -4.41 -11.98 -6.23
CA TYR A 25 -3.60 -11.50 -7.35
C TYR A 25 -2.15 -11.93 -7.18
N SER A 26 -1.52 -12.46 -8.24
CA SER A 26 -0.09 -12.74 -8.24
C SER A 26 0.76 -11.48 -8.42
N GLN A 27 2.07 -11.55 -8.12
CA GLN A 27 2.97 -10.42 -8.39
C GLN A 27 3.11 -10.19 -9.91
N GLU A 28 3.07 -11.26 -10.69
CA GLU A 28 3.10 -11.27 -12.15
C GLU A 28 1.87 -10.54 -12.72
N TYR A 29 0.68 -10.81 -12.17
CA TYR A 29 -0.56 -10.16 -12.58
C TYR A 29 -0.52 -8.65 -12.33
N MET A 30 -0.06 -8.23 -11.14
CA MET A 30 0.09 -6.81 -10.84
C MET A 30 1.13 -6.13 -11.74
N ALA A 31 2.26 -6.79 -11.98
CA ALA A 31 3.31 -6.29 -12.86
C ALA A 31 2.81 -6.08 -14.29
N LEU A 32 2.01 -7.04 -14.80
CA LEU A 32 1.35 -6.94 -16.10
C LEU A 32 0.45 -5.71 -16.18
N LEU A 33 -0.45 -5.52 -15.21
CA LEU A 33 -1.38 -4.39 -15.18
C LEU A 33 -0.69 -3.03 -15.01
N LEU A 34 0.46 -3.00 -14.34
CA LEU A 34 1.28 -1.80 -14.17
C LEU A 34 2.25 -1.57 -15.32
N ASN A 35 2.31 -2.46 -16.31
CA ASN A 35 3.26 -2.43 -17.41
C ASN A 35 4.71 -2.31 -16.93
N ILE A 36 5.11 -3.17 -16.00
CA ILE A 36 6.48 -3.28 -15.46
C ILE A 36 6.90 -4.75 -15.37
N SER A 37 8.19 -5.00 -15.14
CA SER A 37 8.64 -6.37 -14.87
C SER A 37 8.16 -6.85 -13.50
N GLN A 38 7.98 -8.17 -13.37
CA GLN A 38 7.67 -8.84 -12.10
C GLN A 38 8.67 -8.44 -11.00
N ASN A 39 9.97 -8.41 -11.34
CA ASN A 39 11.02 -8.01 -10.41
C ASN A 39 10.87 -6.56 -9.95
N ALA A 40 10.50 -5.64 -10.86
CA ALA A 40 10.24 -4.25 -10.49
C ALA A 40 9.06 -4.15 -9.52
N TYR A 41 7.98 -4.88 -9.78
CA TYR A 41 6.84 -4.96 -8.85
C TYR A 41 7.24 -5.56 -7.49
N SER A 42 8.02 -6.64 -7.48
CA SER A 42 8.52 -7.27 -6.26
C SER A 42 9.37 -6.31 -5.42
N ARG A 43 10.25 -5.52 -6.05
CA ARG A 43 11.02 -4.48 -5.35
C ARG A 43 10.15 -3.38 -4.77
N LEU A 44 9.13 -2.94 -5.52
CA LEU A 44 8.14 -1.96 -5.06
C LEU A 44 7.37 -2.50 -3.85
N GLU A 45 6.84 -3.71 -3.93
CA GLU A 45 6.05 -4.35 -2.86
C GLU A 45 6.89 -4.67 -1.61
N ASN A 46 8.21 -4.78 -1.75
CA ASN A 46 9.15 -4.92 -0.63
C ASN A 46 9.71 -3.57 -0.13
N GLY A 47 9.20 -2.44 -0.64
CA GLY A 47 9.63 -1.09 -0.24
C GLY A 47 11.06 -0.72 -0.65
N LYS A 48 11.70 -1.52 -1.53
CA LYS A 48 13.07 -1.28 -2.06
C LYS A 48 13.10 -0.24 -3.18
N THR A 49 11.94 0.21 -3.63
CA THR A 49 11.78 1.24 -4.65
C THR A 49 10.72 2.22 -4.16
N PRO A 50 10.99 3.54 -4.18
CA PRO A 50 9.99 4.54 -3.83
C PRO A 50 8.72 4.38 -4.67
N ILE A 51 7.56 4.52 -4.03
CA ILE A 51 6.27 4.52 -4.71
C ILE A 51 5.96 5.97 -5.09
N THR A 52 5.87 6.26 -6.38
CA THR A 52 5.41 7.57 -6.85
C THR A 52 3.91 7.72 -6.64
N ILE A 53 3.43 8.97 -6.63
CA ILE A 53 1.99 9.25 -6.53
C ILE A 53 1.21 8.57 -7.66
N ASP A 54 1.67 8.68 -8.90
CA ASP A 54 1.03 8.03 -10.05
C ASP A 54 0.92 6.50 -9.87
N ARG A 55 1.97 5.86 -9.36
CA ARG A 55 1.95 4.42 -9.07
C ARG A 55 0.98 4.09 -7.95
N LEU A 56 0.89 4.93 -6.92
CA LEU A 56 -0.08 4.75 -5.84
C LEU A 56 -1.53 4.78 -6.38
N TYR A 57 -1.84 5.73 -7.27
CA TYR A 57 -3.16 5.80 -7.91
C TYR A 57 -3.45 4.59 -8.82
N GLN A 58 -2.50 4.19 -9.66
CA GLN A 58 -2.65 3.01 -10.51
C GLN A 58 -2.88 1.74 -9.69
N ILE A 59 -2.10 1.55 -8.62
CA ILE A 59 -2.25 0.43 -7.70
C ILE A 59 -3.61 0.48 -7.00
N GLY A 60 -4.06 1.67 -6.57
CA GLY A 60 -5.39 1.88 -6.00
C GLY A 60 -6.50 1.43 -6.97
N THR A 61 -6.41 1.82 -8.24
CA THR A 61 -7.36 1.40 -9.28
C THR A 61 -7.37 -0.11 -9.48
N ILE A 62 -6.19 -0.75 -9.61
CA ILE A 62 -6.07 -2.21 -9.79
C ILE A 62 -6.64 -2.97 -8.59
N LEU A 63 -6.32 -2.51 -7.38
CA LEU A 63 -6.81 -3.10 -6.14
C LEU A 63 -8.21 -2.61 -5.75
N GLN A 64 -8.90 -1.87 -6.63
CA GLN A 64 -10.22 -1.25 -6.44
C GLN A 64 -10.36 -0.65 -5.03
N THR A 65 -9.39 0.18 -4.64
CA THR A 65 -9.34 0.84 -3.34
C THR A 65 -8.94 2.31 -3.49
N ASN A 66 -9.38 3.15 -2.57
CA ASN A 66 -8.98 4.55 -2.57
C ASN A 66 -7.49 4.66 -2.16
N PRO A 67 -6.63 5.37 -2.92
CA PRO A 67 -5.22 5.56 -2.60
C PRO A 67 -4.95 6.10 -1.19
N ALA A 68 -5.86 6.92 -0.64
CA ALA A 68 -5.75 7.41 0.74
C ALA A 68 -5.71 6.26 1.76
N THR A 69 -6.48 5.19 1.51
CA THR A 69 -6.47 4.00 2.38
C THR A 69 -5.11 3.33 2.41
N LEU A 70 -4.31 3.41 1.34
CA LEU A 70 -2.97 2.84 1.31
C LEU A 70 -1.98 3.61 2.21
N LEU A 71 -2.30 4.87 2.54
CA LEU A 71 -1.47 5.78 3.35
C LEU A 71 -1.84 5.80 4.84
N GLU A 72 -3.07 5.42 5.19
CA GLU A 72 -3.58 5.41 6.56
C GLU A 72 -2.71 4.57 7.50
N SER A 73 -2.35 5.15 8.65
CA SER A 73 -1.78 4.45 9.80
C SER A 73 -2.88 3.86 10.68
N GLU A 74 -2.56 2.84 11.46
CA GLU A 74 -3.53 2.22 12.38
C GLU A 74 -4.04 3.18 13.46
N GLU A 75 -3.24 4.17 13.88
CA GLU A 75 -3.67 5.23 14.79
C GLU A 75 -4.76 6.13 14.19
N ALA A 76 -4.73 6.40 12.88
CA ALA A 76 -5.75 7.20 12.22
C ALA A 76 -7.10 6.47 12.17
N ALA A 77 -7.08 5.14 12.00
CA ALA A 77 -8.28 4.31 12.03
C ALA A 77 -8.91 4.28 13.43
N ALA A 78 -8.09 4.10 14.47
CA ALA A 78 -8.56 4.10 15.86
C ALA A 78 -9.23 5.44 16.22
N VAL A 79 -8.64 6.59 15.88
CA VAL A 79 -9.23 7.90 16.18
C VAL A 79 -10.62 8.08 15.53
N GLN A 80 -10.81 7.60 14.30
CA GLN A 80 -12.10 7.72 13.61
C GLN A 80 -13.19 6.81 14.21
N GLU A 81 -12.83 5.61 14.69
CA GLU A 81 -13.76 4.68 15.34
C GLU A 81 -14.31 5.27 16.65
N TRP A 82 -13.44 5.88 17.46
CA TRP A 82 -13.83 6.54 18.72
C TRP A 82 -14.72 7.77 18.48
N GLN A 83 -14.51 8.49 17.38
CA GLN A 83 -15.37 9.61 16.98
C GLN A 83 -16.74 9.13 16.48
N ARG A 84 -16.79 8.00 15.78
CA ARG A 84 -18.03 7.38 15.28
C ARG A 84 -18.88 6.75 16.38
N ALA A 85 -18.26 6.11 17.38
CA ALA A 85 -18.97 5.46 18.48
C ALA A 85 -19.53 6.44 19.53
N ARG A 86 -19.29 7.75 19.37
CA ARG A 86 -19.73 8.80 20.31
C ARG A 86 -21.04 9.50 19.89
N TYR A 87 -21.68 9.02 18.83
CA TYR A 87 -23.04 9.38 18.40
C TYR A 87 -23.82 8.11 18.04
#